data_AF-A0A183I427-F1
#
_entry.id   AF-A0A183I427-F1
#
_cell.length_a   1.000
_cell.length_b   1.000
_cell.length_c   1.000
_cell.angle_alpha   90.00
_cell.angle_beta   90.00
_cell.angle_gamma   90.00
#
_symmetry.space_group_name_H-M   'P 1'
#
loop_
_entity.id
_entity.type
_entity.pdbx_description
1 polymer ?
#
loop_
_entity_poly.entity_id
_entity_poly.type
_entity_poly.pdbx_seq_one_letter_code
_entity_poly.pdbx_strand_id
1 'polypeptide(L)'
;MDHQLVAAFLLVFLSPRIYGKSECMQIIGTLVCPQKPMLAGNVQIDLKDEDRKIFGSTLPWEAHDQMGRTWSLSNGSFMVSGCGADFGSFNTPDPYIIIEHKCPSVLRSVLEKSGSTRKTQFALTKVFMPKLLNIGKVFLDDSDI
;
A
#
# COMPACT_ATOMS: atom_id res chain seq x y z
N MET A 1 -42.32 25.46 21.05
CA MET A 1 -41.13 25.40 20.17
C MET A 1 -40.26 24.19 20.53
N ASP A 2 -40.85 23.17 21.17
CA ASP A 2 -40.12 22.24 22.05
C ASP A 2 -39.99 20.84 21.46
N HIS A 3 -40.97 20.40 20.66
CA HIS A 3 -40.93 19.09 20.01
C HIS A 3 -39.82 18.94 18.96
N GLN A 4 -39.47 20.03 18.25
CA GLN A 4 -38.40 19.99 17.26
C GLN A 4 -37.01 19.94 17.91
N LEU A 5 -36.83 20.63 19.04
CA LEU A 5 -35.60 20.54 19.83
C LEU A 5 -35.42 19.15 20.43
N VAL A 6 -36.48 18.54 20.95
CA VAL A 6 -36.45 17.17 21.50
C VAL A 6 -36.19 16.12 20.41
N ALA A 7 -36.81 16.24 19.23
CA ALA A 7 -36.57 15.34 18.10
C ALA A 7 -35.13 15.46 17.56
N ALA A 8 -34.58 16.68 17.47
CA ALA A 8 -33.20 16.91 17.10
C ALA A 8 -32.22 16.31 18.13
N PHE A 9 -32.51 16.44 19.42
CA PHE A 9 -31.71 15.84 20.49
C PHE A 9 -31.71 14.30 20.42
N LEU A 10 -32.88 13.68 20.18
CA LEU A 10 -33.00 12.23 20.01
C LEU A 10 -32.22 11.72 18.78
N LEU A 11 -32.22 12.46 17.67
CA LEU A 11 -31.45 12.11 16.46
C LEU A 11 -29.93 12.13 16.70
N VAL A 12 -29.43 13.05 17.52
CA VAL A 12 -27.99 13.10 17.87
C VAL A 12 -27.60 11.90 18.74
N PHE A 13 -28.43 11.51 19.71
CA PHE A 13 -28.17 10.34 20.56
C PHE A 13 -28.26 9.00 19.83
N LEU A 14 -29.07 8.92 18.77
CA LEU A 14 -29.22 7.73 17.93
C LEU A 14 -28.21 7.66 16.77
N SER A 15 -27.34 8.66 16.63
CA SER A 15 -26.31 8.63 15.59
C SER A 15 -25.28 7.51 15.88
N PRO A 16 -24.99 6.64 14.89
CA PRO A 16 -23.98 5.62 15.06
C PRO A 16 -22.63 6.29 15.29
N ARG A 17 -21.92 5.87 16.34
CA ARG A 17 -20.53 6.29 16.56
C ARG A 17 -19.69 5.72 15.41
N ILE A 18 -19.26 6.60 14.50
CA ILE A 18 -18.31 6.25 13.44
C ILE A 18 -16.95 6.10 14.13
N TYR A 19 -16.53 4.85 14.36
CA TYR A 19 -15.16 4.55 14.77
C TYR A 19 -14.32 4.39 13.50
N GLY A 20 -13.37 5.31 13.29
CA GLY A 20 -12.28 5.10 12.33
C GLY A 20 -11.24 4.19 12.97
N LYS A 21 -10.92 3.08 12.32
CA LYS A 21 -9.84 2.19 12.77
C LYS A 21 -8.61 2.49 11.93
N SER A 22 -7.60 3.13 12.54
CA SER A 22 -6.31 3.35 11.89
C SER A 22 -5.33 2.27 12.32
N GLU A 23 -4.71 1.62 11.34
CA GLU A 23 -3.70 0.60 11.55
C GLU A 23 -2.44 0.97 10.76
N CYS A 24 -1.28 0.77 11.38
CA CYS A 24 0.00 1.13 10.80
C CYS A 24 0.82 -0.11 10.46
N MET A 25 1.66 -0.01 9.43
CA MET A 25 2.58 -1.06 9.04
C MET A 25 4.00 -0.55 8.96
N GLN A 26 4.95 -1.45 9.23
CA GLN A 26 6.36 -1.25 8.96
C GLN A 26 6.86 -2.46 8.18
N ILE A 27 7.41 -2.21 7.01
CA ILE A 27 7.87 -3.24 6.09
C ILE A 27 9.35 -3.03 5.82
N ILE A 28 10.11 -4.13 5.86
CA ILE A 28 11.50 -4.17 5.39
C ILE A 28 11.63 -5.20 4.28
N GLY A 29 12.53 -4.93 3.34
CA GLY A 29 12.84 -5.84 2.25
C GLY A 29 14.14 -5.45 1.54
N THR A 30 14.51 -6.23 0.54
CA THR A 30 15.66 -5.97 -0.32
C THR A 30 15.29 -6.23 -1.77
N LEU A 31 15.39 -5.20 -2.61
CA LEU A 31 15.21 -5.31 -4.04
C LEU A 31 16.44 -5.97 -4.67
N VAL A 32 16.22 -6.87 -5.62
CA VAL A 32 17.27 -7.60 -6.32
C VAL A 32 17.04 -7.48 -7.82
N CYS A 33 18.07 -7.02 -8.53
CA CYS A 33 18.13 -7.02 -9.99
C CYS A 33 19.34 -7.85 -10.44
N PRO A 34 19.19 -9.17 -10.65
CA PRO A 34 20.31 -10.10 -10.83
C PRO A 34 21.31 -9.68 -11.92
N GLN A 35 20.82 -9.28 -13.09
CA GLN A 35 21.67 -8.91 -14.22
C GLN A 35 22.36 -7.55 -14.04
N LYS A 36 21.75 -6.64 -13.28
CA LYS A 36 22.23 -5.27 -13.08
C LYS A 36 21.94 -4.80 -11.64
N PRO A 37 22.75 -5.25 -10.64
CA PRO A 37 22.46 -5.00 -9.23
C PRO A 37 22.30 -3.51 -8.87
N MET A 38 22.99 -2.62 -9.58
CA MET A 38 22.89 -1.17 -9.37
C MET A 38 21.50 -0.59 -9.66
N LEU A 39 20.68 -1.28 -10.45
CA LEU A 39 19.30 -0.86 -10.74
C LEU A 39 18.32 -1.21 -9.61
N ALA A 40 18.78 -1.89 -8.56
CA ALA A 40 17.99 -2.12 -7.35
C ALA A 40 18.08 -0.94 -6.37
N GLY A 41 19.04 -0.02 -6.53
CA GLY A 41 19.21 1.15 -5.68
C GLY A 41 18.48 2.39 -6.17
N ASN A 42 18.10 3.26 -5.24
CA ASN A 42 17.34 4.49 -5.50
C ASN A 42 16.02 4.23 -6.28
N VAL A 43 15.40 3.10 -6.01
CA VAL A 43 14.12 2.68 -6.60
C VAL A 43 13.00 3.18 -5.71
N GLN A 44 11.94 3.76 -6.28
CA GLN A 44 10.78 4.22 -5.52
C GLN A 44 9.90 3.03 -5.12
N ILE A 45 9.50 2.99 -3.85
CA ILE A 45 8.58 2.01 -3.28
C ILE A 45 7.44 2.73 -2.60
N ASP A 46 6.22 2.41 -3.03
CA ASP A 46 4.98 2.97 -2.52
C ASP A 46 4.19 1.89 -1.78
N LEU A 47 3.89 2.15 -0.50
CA LEU A 47 2.92 1.41 0.28
C LEU A 47 1.56 2.09 0.15
N LYS A 48 0.57 1.32 -0.27
CA LYS A 48 -0.79 1.80 -0.51
C LYS A 48 -1.81 0.89 0.14
N ASP A 49 -2.97 1.46 0.42
CA ASP A 49 -4.16 0.74 0.85
C ASP A 49 -5.09 0.50 -0.35
N GLU A 50 -5.61 -0.71 -0.48
CA GLU A 50 -6.66 -1.00 -1.46
C GLU A 50 -8.01 -0.75 -0.82
N ASP A 51 -8.57 0.44 -1.07
CA ASP A 51 -9.89 0.81 -0.57
C ASP A 51 -10.94 -0.20 -1.04
N ARG A 52 -11.53 -0.90 -0.08
CA ARG A 52 -12.51 -1.94 -0.35
C ARG A 52 -13.80 -1.32 -0.87
N LYS A 53 -14.12 -1.55 -2.13
CA LYS A 53 -15.41 -1.17 -2.73
C LYS A 53 -16.58 -1.75 -1.93
N ILE A 54 -17.33 -0.90 -1.24
CA ILE A 54 -18.59 -1.29 -0.60
C ILE A 54 -19.73 -1.12 -1.63
N PHE A 55 -20.53 -2.17 -1.82
CA PHE A 55 -21.60 -2.26 -2.84
C PHE A 55 -21.13 -1.97 -4.29
N GLY A 56 -19.91 -2.39 -4.65
CA GLY A 56 -19.41 -2.25 -6.02
C GLY A 56 -19.04 -0.82 -6.44
N SER A 57 -19.13 0.14 -5.52
CA SER A 57 -18.78 1.54 -5.76
C SER A 57 -17.61 1.94 -4.85
N THR A 58 -16.54 2.50 -5.43
CA THR A 58 -15.55 3.27 -4.65
C THR A 58 -16.30 4.45 -4.04
N LEU A 59 -16.26 4.60 -2.71
CA LEU A 59 -16.87 5.77 -2.08
C LEU A 59 -16.14 7.02 -2.59
N PRO A 60 -16.83 8.11 -2.96
CA PRO A 60 -16.21 9.31 -3.55
C PRO A 60 -15.10 9.95 -2.71
N TRP A 61 -15.00 9.57 -1.43
CA TRP A 61 -14.07 10.11 -0.44
C TRP A 61 -13.00 9.11 0.02
N GLU A 62 -13.03 7.86 -0.46
CA GLU A 62 -11.99 6.86 -0.23
C GLU A 62 -11.20 6.75 -1.54
N ALA A 63 -10.00 7.34 -1.56
CA ALA A 63 -9.22 7.56 -2.76
C ALA A 63 -7.85 6.88 -2.69
N HIS A 64 -7.79 5.55 -2.75
CA HIS A 64 -6.55 4.76 -2.80
C HIS A 64 -5.41 5.39 -1.99
N ASP A 65 -5.51 5.25 -0.68
CA ASP A 65 -4.69 6.08 0.18
C ASP A 65 -3.23 5.64 0.14
N GLN A 66 -2.35 6.60 -0.20
CA GLN A 66 -0.92 6.43 -0.05
C GLN A 66 -0.59 6.36 1.44
N MET A 67 -0.33 5.16 1.95
CA MET A 67 0.04 4.97 3.35
C MET A 67 1.47 5.44 3.62
N GLY A 68 2.40 5.20 2.68
CA GLY A 68 3.82 5.56 2.86
C GLY A 68 4.65 5.43 1.59
N ARG A 69 5.76 6.16 1.50
CA ARG A 69 6.68 6.13 0.36
C ARG A 69 8.12 6.09 0.86
N THR A 70 8.96 5.33 0.17
CA THR A 70 10.40 5.27 0.44
C THR A 70 11.19 5.05 -0.84
N TRP A 71 12.52 5.11 -0.72
CA TRP A 71 13.45 4.74 -1.78
C TRP A 71 14.43 3.69 -1.25
N SER A 72 14.79 2.73 -2.09
CA SER A 72 15.81 1.75 -1.74
C SER A 72 17.19 2.40 -1.64
N LEU A 73 17.99 1.91 -0.69
CA LEU A 73 19.40 2.24 -0.57
C LEU A 73 20.20 1.66 -1.74
N SER A 74 21.46 2.04 -1.88
CA SER A 74 22.35 1.59 -2.96
C SER A 74 22.50 0.06 -3.07
N ASN A 75 22.30 -0.66 -1.96
CA ASN A 75 22.31 -2.11 -1.89
C ASN A 75 20.93 -2.76 -2.13
N GLY A 76 19.91 -1.98 -2.48
CA GLY A 76 18.54 -2.44 -2.70
C GLY A 76 17.69 -2.59 -1.42
N SER A 77 18.27 -2.47 -0.23
CA SER A 77 17.50 -2.55 1.01
C SER A 77 16.58 -1.34 1.19
N PHE A 78 15.41 -1.56 1.78
CA PHE A 78 14.45 -0.48 2.05
C PHE A 78 13.66 -0.76 3.32
N MET A 79 13.13 0.32 3.88
CA MET A 79 12.14 0.30 4.94
C MET A 79 11.04 1.32 4.58
N VAL A 80 9.79 0.87 4.59
CA VAL A 80 8.63 1.73 4.39
C VAL A 80 7.68 1.55 5.57
N SER A 81 7.13 2.66 6.04
CA SER A 81 6.09 2.65 7.06
C SER A 81 4.97 3.59 6.67
N GLY A 82 3.76 3.24 7.06
CA GLY A 82 2.57 4.00 6.74
C GLY A 82 1.37 3.52 7.50
N CYS A 83 0.36 4.37 7.63
CA CYS A 83 -0.90 4.02 8.27
C CYS A 83 -2.03 4.16 7.27
N GLY A 84 -2.94 3.19 7.27
CA GLY A 84 -4.22 3.25 6.58
C GLY A 84 -5.30 3.59 7.59
N ALA A 85 -6.31 4.32 7.16
CA ALA A 85 -7.47 4.64 7.98
C ALA A 85 -8.72 4.56 7.12
N ASP A 86 -9.32 3.39 7.07
CA ASP A 86 -10.63 3.26 6.43
C ASP A 86 -11.73 3.80 7.37
N PHE A 87 -12.92 4.10 6.84
CA PHE A 87 -14.11 4.43 7.63
C PHE A 87 -15.14 3.27 7.67
N GLY A 88 -15.70 2.96 8.86
CA GLY A 88 -16.75 1.95 9.03
C GLY A 88 -16.40 0.78 9.95
N SER A 89 -17.36 -0.11 10.21
CA SER A 89 -17.28 -1.13 11.27
C SER A 89 -16.39 -2.34 10.96
N PHE A 90 -15.92 -2.51 9.71
CA PHE A 90 -15.22 -3.72 9.23
C PHE A 90 -14.15 -3.40 8.18
N ASN A 91 -13.16 -2.61 8.56
CA ASN A 91 -12.29 -1.94 7.60
C ASN A 91 -10.82 -1.97 8.02
N THR A 92 -10.30 -3.19 8.16
CA THR A 92 -8.87 -3.36 8.33
C THR A 92 -8.19 -3.11 6.98
N PRO A 93 -7.15 -2.25 6.92
CA PRO A 93 -6.41 -1.96 5.70
C PRO A 93 -6.10 -3.21 4.86
N ASP A 94 -6.13 -3.05 3.55
CA ASP A 94 -5.69 -4.04 2.56
C ASP A 94 -4.41 -3.58 1.84
N PRO A 95 -3.25 -3.72 2.51
CA PRO A 95 -2.01 -3.11 2.09
C PRO A 95 -1.37 -3.82 0.89
N TYR A 96 -0.83 -3.04 -0.04
CA TYR A 96 -0.03 -3.53 -1.16
C TYR A 96 1.16 -2.62 -1.45
N ILE A 97 2.17 -3.15 -2.14
CA ILE A 97 3.35 -2.40 -2.57
C ILE A 97 3.33 -2.19 -4.08
N ILE A 98 3.73 -1.00 -4.51
CA ILE A 98 4.12 -0.68 -5.88
C ILE A 98 5.61 -0.34 -5.91
N ILE A 99 6.33 -0.91 -6.86
CA ILE A 99 7.75 -0.62 -7.11
C ILE A 99 7.91 -0.18 -8.56
N GLU A 100 8.44 1.02 -8.76
CA GLU A 100 8.74 1.56 -10.10
C GLU A 100 10.25 1.51 -10.35
N HIS A 101 10.69 0.68 -11.30
CA HIS A 101 12.11 0.36 -11.50
C HIS A 101 12.49 0.26 -12.98
N LYS A 102 13.80 0.13 -13.25
CA LYS A 102 14.35 -0.06 -14.60
C LYS A 102 15.03 -1.41 -14.81
N CYS A 103 14.90 -2.34 -13.84
CA CYS A 103 15.46 -3.68 -13.95
C CYS A 103 14.88 -4.42 -15.17
N PRO A 104 15.72 -4.94 -16.08
CA PRO A 104 15.25 -5.65 -17.28
C PRO A 104 14.56 -6.96 -16.91
N SER A 105 13.48 -7.29 -17.61
CA SER A 105 12.80 -8.59 -17.50
C SER A 105 13.64 -9.70 -18.13
N VAL A 106 13.72 -10.86 -17.48
CA VAL A 106 14.27 -12.07 -18.12
C VAL A 106 13.33 -12.60 -19.21
N LEU A 107 12.02 -12.46 -19.00
CA LEU A 107 10.97 -12.96 -19.90
C LEU A 107 10.76 -12.08 -21.14
N ARG A 108 10.99 -10.76 -21.04
CA ARG A 108 10.74 -9.78 -22.11
C ARG A 108 12.00 -9.17 -22.74
N SER A 109 13.16 -9.76 -22.45
CA SER A 109 14.49 -9.27 -22.87
C SER A 109 14.65 -9.02 -24.38
N VAL A 110 13.84 -9.64 -25.24
CA VAL A 110 13.91 -9.49 -26.70
C VAL A 110 13.09 -8.31 -27.24
N LEU A 111 12.09 -7.82 -26.49
CA LEU A 111 11.13 -6.80 -26.97
C LEU A 111 11.18 -5.48 -26.19
N GLU A 112 11.69 -5.48 -24.95
CA GLU A 112 11.76 -4.26 -24.14
C GLU A 112 12.96 -3.40 -24.56
N LYS A 113 12.68 -2.15 -24.98
CA LYS A 113 13.72 -1.14 -25.15
C LYS A 113 14.47 -0.96 -23.83
N SER A 114 15.80 -1.11 -23.89
CA SER A 114 16.70 -0.85 -22.77
C SER A 114 16.39 0.51 -22.12
N GLY A 115 15.96 0.49 -20.86
CA GLY A 115 15.65 1.71 -20.08
C GLY A 115 14.17 2.04 -19.87
N SER A 116 13.23 1.21 -20.33
CA SER A 116 11.81 1.35 -19.98
C SER A 116 11.61 1.22 -18.47
N THR A 117 10.85 2.15 -17.87
CA THR A 117 10.38 2.00 -16.49
C THR A 117 9.32 0.91 -16.45
N ARG A 118 9.44 0.00 -15.48
CA ARG A 118 8.55 -1.13 -15.21
C ARG A 118 7.94 -0.96 -13.82
N LYS A 119 6.76 -1.55 -13.65
CA LYS A 119 6.02 -1.53 -12.40
C LYS A 119 5.82 -2.96 -11.90
N THR A 120 6.26 -3.22 -10.68
CA THR A 120 5.99 -4.46 -9.93
C THR A 120 4.99 -4.15 -8.82
N GLN A 121 3.96 -4.98 -8.66
CA GLN A 121 2.91 -4.77 -7.66
C GLN A 121 2.49 -6.11 -7.05
N PHE A 122 2.35 -6.16 -5.72
CA PHE A 122 1.88 -7.33 -5.00
C PHE A 122 1.23 -6.95 -3.66
N ALA A 123 0.27 -7.77 -3.23
CA ALA A 123 -0.40 -7.62 -1.94
C ALA A 123 0.51 -8.05 -0.78
N LEU A 124 0.31 -7.46 0.39
CA LEU A 124 1.06 -7.78 1.60
C LEU A 124 0.25 -8.62 2.58
N THR A 125 0.95 -9.42 3.38
CA THR A 125 0.32 -10.05 4.54
C THR A 125 -0.01 -8.97 5.58
N LYS A 126 -1.21 -9.01 6.17
CA LYS A 126 -1.72 -8.03 7.14
C LYS A 126 -1.02 -8.14 8.50
N VAL A 127 0.23 -7.67 8.57
CA VAL A 127 1.04 -7.59 9.79
C VAL A 127 1.18 -6.13 10.19
N PHE A 128 0.38 -5.72 11.18
CA PHE A 128 0.35 -4.35 11.69
C PHE A 128 1.31 -4.15 12.87
N MET A 129 1.69 -2.90 13.10
CA MET A 129 2.50 -2.48 14.24
C MET A 129 1.86 -2.94 15.57
N PRO A 130 2.68 -3.26 16.59
CA PRO A 130 4.13 -3.07 16.67
C PRO A 130 4.95 -4.17 15.96
N LYS A 131 4.31 -5.13 15.28
CA LYS A 131 5.02 -6.16 14.51
C LYS A 131 5.53 -5.57 13.20
N LEU A 132 6.70 -6.05 12.78
CA LEU A 132 7.35 -5.67 11.54
C LEU A 132 7.17 -6.77 10.50
N LEU A 133 6.80 -6.39 9.28
CA LEU A 133 6.71 -7.30 8.14
C LEU A 133 8.05 -7.34 7.40
N ASN A 134 8.73 -8.48 7.43
CA ASN A 134 9.90 -8.71 6.60
C ASN A 134 9.48 -9.51 5.36
N ILE A 135 9.55 -8.89 4.18
CA ILE A 135 9.19 -9.53 2.91
C ILE A 135 10.39 -10.19 2.22
N GLY A 136 11.59 -10.12 2.82
CA GLY A 136 12.79 -10.73 2.28
C GLY A 136 13.27 -10.06 0.99
N LYS A 137 13.63 -10.89 0.01
CA LYS A 137 14.13 -10.43 -1.30
C LYS A 137 13.00 -10.35 -2.30
N VAL A 138 12.95 -9.25 -3.06
CA VAL A 138 12.01 -9.05 -4.15
C VAL A 138 12.81 -8.97 -5.45
N PHE A 139 12.57 -9.90 -6.37
CA PHE A 139 13.26 -9.90 -7.65
C PHE A 139 12.52 -9.01 -8.64
N LEU A 140 13.25 -8.12 -9.30
CA LEU A 140 12.68 -7.12 -10.21
C LEU A 140 12.70 -7.55 -11.68
N ASP A 141 13.22 -8.73 -11.97
CA ASP A 141 13.46 -9.25 -13.32
C ASP A 141 12.48 -10.36 -13.72
N ASP A 142 11.44 -10.62 -12.92
CA ASP A 142 10.46 -11.71 -13.10
C ASP A 142 11.06 -13.12 -12.95
N SER A 143 12.17 -13.27 -12.21
CA SER A 143 12.82 -14.56 -11.97
C SER A 143 12.15 -15.41 -10.88
N ASP A 144 11.24 -14.82 -10.12
CA ASP A 144 10.48 -15.40 -9.01
C ASP A 144 9.03 -15.77 -9.38
N ILE A 145 8.63 -15.53 -10.64
CA ILE A 145 7.35 -15.97 -11.23
C ILE A 145 7.54 -17.33 -11.90
#